data_AF-A0A368VAY0-F1
#
_entry.id   AF-A0A368VAY0-F1
#
_cell.length_a   1.000
_cell.length_b   1.000
_cell.length_c   1.000
_cell.angle_alpha   90.00
_cell.angle_beta   90.00
_cell.angle_gamma   90.00
#
_symmetry.space_group_name_H-M   'P 1'
#
loop_
_entity.id
_entity.type
_entity.pdbx_description
1 polymer ?
#
loop_
_entity_poly.entity_id
_entity_poly.type
_entity_poly.pdbx_seq_one_letter_code
_entity_poly.pdbx_strand_id
1 'polypeptide(L)'
;MRAQNHKEIVASYLKFAVFLVVTVFFSVLSMFFFFRTADAEYKNIALKTREYDAIRSVQLEAVTKVDSLIDQLSLMGRNKNLNEGLLLDVVSRKKLTLQRFLENTDDENVRLHLMMVSQLSDFLRVKDSVRSVSTQLRMVKEDLIRCIESNKNASLYDTENQ
;
A
#
# COMPACT_ATOMS: atom_id res chain seq x y z
N MET A 1 -27.90 -28.37 79.87
CA MET A 1 -26.55 -28.05 80.35
C MET A 1 -25.89 -27.14 79.31
N ARG A 2 -25.53 -25.90 79.67
CA ARG A 2 -24.99 -24.90 78.73
C ARG A 2 -23.47 -25.09 78.64
N ALA A 3 -22.93 -25.32 77.46
CA ALA A 3 -21.52 -25.65 77.26
C ALA A 3 -20.61 -24.52 77.77
N GLN A 4 -19.64 -24.86 78.62
CA GLN A 4 -18.70 -23.95 79.28
C GLN A 4 -17.83 -23.16 78.27
N ASN A 5 -17.67 -23.68 77.05
CA ASN A 5 -16.91 -23.06 75.95
C ASN A 5 -17.76 -22.29 74.92
N HIS A 6 -19.05 -22.05 75.18
CA HIS A 6 -19.92 -21.36 74.21
C HIS A 6 -19.40 -19.96 73.83
N LYS A 7 -18.77 -19.23 74.76
CA LYS A 7 -18.19 -17.91 74.50
C LYS A 7 -16.99 -17.96 73.54
N GLU A 8 -16.15 -18.98 73.67
CA GLU A 8 -14.95 -19.16 72.84
C GLU A 8 -15.32 -19.62 71.41
N ILE A 9 -16.34 -20.47 71.31
CA ILE A 9 -16.93 -20.89 70.04
C ILE A 9 -17.54 -19.69 69.31
N VAL A 10 -18.35 -18.88 70.00
CA VAL A 10 -18.97 -17.67 69.41
C VAL A 10 -17.91 -16.65 69.00
N ALA A 11 -16.86 -16.43 69.80
CA ALA A 11 -15.77 -15.53 69.44
C ALA A 11 -14.99 -15.99 68.20
N SER A 12 -14.77 -17.30 68.06
CA SER A 12 -14.10 -17.89 66.90
C SER A 12 -14.94 -17.78 65.63
N TYR A 13 -16.25 -18.04 65.71
CA TYR A 13 -17.18 -17.83 64.59
C TYR A 13 -17.28 -16.35 64.20
N LEU A 14 -17.26 -15.44 65.17
CA LEU A 14 -17.28 -14.00 64.90
C LEU A 14 -16.01 -13.54 64.18
N LYS A 15 -14.83 -14.01 64.61
CA LYS A 15 -13.56 -13.75 63.90
C LYS A 15 -13.60 -14.30 62.46
N PHE A 16 -14.07 -15.53 62.28
CA PHE A 16 -14.23 -16.14 60.96
C PHE A 16 -15.18 -15.33 60.06
N ALA A 17 -16.32 -14.90 60.58
CA ALA A 17 -17.28 -14.08 59.85
C ALA A 17 -16.68 -12.73 59.42
N VAL A 18 -15.92 -12.07 60.31
CA VAL A 18 -15.21 -10.83 59.98
C VAL A 18 -14.18 -11.05 58.88
N PHE A 19 -13.34 -12.09 58.98
CA PHE A 19 -12.37 -12.40 57.93
C PHE A 19 -13.05 -12.69 56.59
N LEU A 20 -14.16 -13.45 56.60
CA LEU A 20 -14.92 -13.75 55.38
C LEU A 20 -15.46 -12.48 54.72
N VAL A 21 -16.05 -11.56 55.49
CA VAL A 21 -16.55 -10.28 54.97
C VAL A 21 -15.43 -9.43 54.41
N VAL A 22 -14.28 -9.36 55.10
CA VAL A 22 -13.11 -8.61 54.63
C VAL A 22 -12.56 -9.20 53.32
N THR A 23 -12.45 -10.53 53.22
CA THR A 23 -11.98 -11.20 52.00
C THR A 23 -12.93 -10.98 50.83
N VAL A 24 -14.24 -11.09 51.04
CA VAL A 24 -15.24 -10.81 50.00
C VAL A 24 -15.15 -9.36 49.54
N PHE A 25 -15.10 -8.41 50.48
CA PHE A 25 -14.99 -7.00 50.17
C PHE A 25 -13.71 -6.68 49.38
N PHE A 26 -12.58 -7.24 49.77
CA PHE A 26 -11.31 -7.05 49.07
C PHE A 26 -11.34 -7.65 47.66
N SER A 27 -11.98 -8.82 47.49
CA SER A 27 -12.13 -9.44 46.17
C SER A 27 -12.99 -8.60 45.22
N VAL A 28 -14.10 -8.05 45.70
CA VAL A 28 -15.00 -7.19 44.89
C VAL A 28 -14.30 -5.89 44.53
N LEU A 29 -13.56 -5.27 45.46
CA LEU A 29 -12.76 -4.08 45.19
C LEU A 29 -11.69 -4.36 44.13
N SER A 30 -10.93 -5.44 44.28
CA SER A 30 -9.89 -5.81 43.32
C SER A 30 -10.47 -6.01 41.91
N MET A 31 -11.61 -6.70 41.80
CA MET A 31 -12.30 -6.91 40.53
C MET A 31 -12.83 -5.60 39.94
N PHE A 32 -13.38 -4.71 40.76
CA PHE A 32 -13.86 -3.40 40.32
C PHE A 32 -12.72 -2.53 39.76
N PHE A 33 -11.59 -2.46 40.46
CA PHE A 33 -10.41 -1.74 39.96
C PHE A 33 -9.87 -2.36 38.68
N PHE A 34 -9.86 -3.70 38.57
CA PHE A 34 -9.44 -4.38 37.36
C PHE A 34 -10.31 -4.01 36.16
N PHE A 35 -11.64 -4.07 36.28
CA PHE A 35 -12.54 -3.69 35.19
C PHE A 35 -12.41 -2.22 34.80
N ARG A 36 -12.25 -1.32 35.77
CA ARG A 36 -12.08 0.11 35.50
C ARG A 36 -10.78 0.39 34.75
N THR A 37 -9.69 -0.27 35.12
CA THR A 37 -8.41 -0.16 34.43
C THR A 37 -8.49 -0.77 33.03
N ALA A 38 -9.11 -1.96 32.90
CA ALA A 38 -9.28 -2.63 31.62
C ALA A 38 -10.09 -1.78 30.61
N ASP A 39 -11.16 -1.09 31.05
CA ASP A 39 -11.93 -0.20 30.17
C ASP A 39 -11.12 1.04 29.74
N ALA A 40 -10.31 1.60 30.62
CA ALA A 40 -9.42 2.72 30.28
C ALA A 40 -8.33 2.30 29.29
N GLU A 41 -7.72 1.12 29.48
CA GLU A 41 -6.74 0.56 28.56
C GLU A 41 -7.37 0.19 27.21
N TYR A 42 -8.56 -0.41 27.22
CA TYR A 42 -9.29 -0.76 26.00
C TYR A 42 -9.57 0.48 25.14
N LYS A 43 -9.99 1.59 25.76
CA LYS A 43 -10.19 2.87 25.06
C LYS A 43 -8.90 3.41 24.45
N ASN A 44 -7.78 3.32 25.17
CA ASN A 44 -6.48 3.74 24.66
C ASN A 44 -5.99 2.86 23.50
N ILE A 45 -6.21 1.53 23.58
CA ILE A 45 -5.88 0.60 22.51
C ILE A 45 -6.75 0.88 21.29
N ALA A 46 -8.07 1.03 21.45
CA ALA A 46 -8.99 1.32 20.36
C ALA A 46 -8.66 2.65 19.65
N LEU A 47 -8.27 3.68 20.40
CA LEU A 47 -7.79 4.96 19.84
C LEU A 47 -6.52 4.76 19.01
N LYS A 48 -5.51 4.06 19.54
CA LYS A 48 -4.28 3.77 18.80
C LYS A 48 -4.52 2.89 17.57
N THR A 49 -5.44 1.92 17.66
CA THR A 49 -5.84 1.09 16.51
C THR A 49 -6.48 1.93 15.42
N ARG A 50 -7.28 2.94 15.76
CA ARG A 50 -7.91 3.83 14.77
C ARG A 50 -6.87 4.69 14.03
N GLU A 51 -5.89 5.24 14.74
CA GLU A 51 -4.78 5.99 14.12
C GLU A 51 -3.95 5.07 13.22
N TYR A 52 -3.65 3.85 13.69
CA TYR A 52 -2.92 2.85 12.91
C TYR A 52 -3.70 2.42 11.66
N ASP A 53 -5.00 2.18 11.76
CA ASP A 53 -5.86 1.81 10.63
C ASP A 53 -5.96 2.93 9.60
N ALA A 54 -5.98 4.19 10.03
CA ALA A 54 -5.96 5.33 9.12
C ALA A 54 -4.65 5.35 8.30
N ILE A 55 -3.48 5.25 8.95
CA ILE A 55 -2.18 5.21 8.26
C ILE A 55 -2.08 3.97 7.37
N ARG A 56 -2.52 2.81 7.85
CA ARG A 56 -2.50 1.55 7.10
C ARG A 56 -3.40 1.59 5.88
N SER A 57 -4.55 2.25 5.95
CA SER A 57 -5.44 2.40 4.79
C SER A 57 -4.78 3.22 3.68
N VAL A 58 -4.06 4.29 4.03
CA VAL A 58 -3.29 5.11 3.10
C VAL A 58 -2.14 4.30 2.47
N GLN A 59 -1.44 3.50 3.29
CA GLN A 59 -0.39 2.60 2.79
C GLN A 59 -0.96 1.54 1.83
N LEU A 60 -2.10 0.93 2.15
CA LEU A 60 -2.74 -0.08 1.30
C LEU A 60 -3.18 0.53 -0.04
N GLU A 61 -3.74 1.73 -0.02
CA GLU A 61 -4.12 2.46 -1.23
C GLU A 61 -2.89 2.82 -2.08
N ALA A 62 -1.81 3.30 -1.46
CA ALA A 62 -0.55 3.57 -2.14
C ALA A 62 0.05 2.32 -2.79
N VAL A 63 0.10 1.19 -2.07
CA VAL A 63 0.57 -0.10 -2.60
C VAL A 63 -0.30 -0.56 -3.76
N THR A 64 -1.62 -0.48 -3.64
CA THR A 64 -2.55 -0.86 -4.71
C THR A 64 -2.35 -0.03 -5.97
N LYS A 65 -2.12 1.29 -5.83
CA LYS A 65 -1.83 2.18 -6.96
C LYS A 65 -0.49 1.85 -7.61
N VAL A 66 0.54 1.55 -6.82
CA VAL A 66 1.85 1.12 -7.33
C VAL A 66 1.75 -0.22 -8.05
N ASP A 67 1.04 -1.19 -7.48
CA ASP A 67 0.88 -2.52 -8.08
C ASP A 67 0.10 -2.45 -9.40
N SER A 68 -0.95 -1.61 -9.46
CA SER A 68 -1.65 -1.31 -10.71
C SER A 68 -0.73 -0.67 -11.76
N LEU A 69 0.18 0.23 -11.35
CA LEU A 69 1.16 0.82 -12.27
C LEU A 69 2.15 -0.23 -12.79
N ILE A 70 2.63 -1.12 -11.92
CA ILE A 70 3.54 -2.21 -12.29
C ILE A 70 2.85 -3.19 -13.24
N ASP A 71 1.59 -3.55 -12.99
CA ASP A 71 0.82 -4.42 -13.87
C ASP A 71 0.65 -3.80 -15.26
N GLN A 72 0.31 -2.52 -15.34
CA GLN A 72 0.23 -1.79 -16.62
C GLN A 72 1.58 -1.68 -17.32
N LEU A 73 2.68 -1.50 -16.59
CA LEU A 73 4.04 -1.54 -17.14
C LEU A 73 4.40 -2.93 -17.68
N SER A 74 3.93 -4.00 -17.03
CA SER A 74 4.15 -5.37 -17.46
C SER A 74 3.42 -5.68 -18.78
N LEU A 75 2.20 -5.15 -18.95
CA LEU A 75 1.44 -5.24 -20.21
C LEU A 75 2.17 -4.52 -21.35
N MET A 76 2.81 -3.39 -21.04
CA MET A 76 3.64 -2.63 -21.98
C MET A 76 4.92 -3.36 -22.42
N GLY A 77 5.30 -4.46 -21.77
CA GLY A 77 6.43 -5.30 -22.18
C GLY A 77 6.03 -6.57 -22.92
N ARG A 78 4.76 -7.02 -22.75
CA ARG A 78 4.33 -8.36 -23.15
C ARG A 78 3.43 -8.38 -24.40
N ASN A 79 2.67 -7.32 -24.67
CA ASN A 79 1.72 -7.27 -25.78
C ASN A 79 2.17 -6.32 -26.90
N LYS A 80 2.68 -6.88 -28.01
CA LYS A 80 3.07 -6.14 -29.23
C LYS A 80 1.89 -5.51 -29.99
N ASN A 81 0.64 -5.84 -29.62
CA ASN A 81 -0.58 -5.40 -30.30
C ASN A 81 -1.27 -4.18 -29.62
N LEU A 82 -0.73 -3.67 -28.52
CA LEU A 82 -1.28 -2.51 -27.82
C LEU A 82 -0.56 -1.22 -28.26
N ASN A 83 -1.29 -0.11 -28.34
CA ASN A 83 -0.69 1.19 -28.62
C ASN A 83 0.11 1.67 -27.39
N GLU A 84 1.40 1.32 -27.36
CA GLU A 84 2.32 1.67 -26.28
C GLU A 84 2.31 3.18 -25.95
N GLY A 85 2.02 4.06 -26.92
CA GLY A 85 1.95 5.51 -26.67
C GLY A 85 0.77 5.91 -25.80
N LEU A 86 -0.40 5.33 -26.05
CA LEU A 86 -1.60 5.58 -25.23
C LEU A 86 -1.42 5.03 -23.81
N LEU A 87 -0.79 3.86 -23.69
CA LEU A 87 -0.55 3.21 -22.40
C LEU A 87 0.46 4.02 -21.55
N LEU A 88 1.52 4.55 -22.18
CA LEU A 88 2.50 5.40 -21.53
C LEU A 88 1.88 6.69 -20.97
N ASP A 89 0.96 7.31 -21.72
CA ASP A 89 0.29 8.53 -21.33
C ASP A 89 -0.69 8.31 -20.16
N VAL A 90 -1.41 7.18 -20.15
CA VAL A 90 -2.25 6.78 -19.00
C VAL A 90 -1.40 6.53 -17.75
N VAL A 91 -0.27 5.85 -17.90
CA VAL A 91 0.67 5.57 -16.79
C VAL A 91 1.27 6.87 -16.24
N SER A 92 1.69 7.80 -17.10
CA SER A 92 2.20 9.11 -16.68
C SER A 92 1.14 9.94 -15.94
N ARG A 93 -0.12 9.94 -16.39
CA ARG A 93 -1.22 10.66 -15.71
C ARG A 93 -1.53 10.07 -14.33
N LYS A 94 -1.56 8.75 -14.21
CA LYS A 94 -1.75 8.07 -12.92
C LYS A 94 -0.58 8.35 -11.96
N LYS A 95 0.67 8.30 -12.45
CA LYS A 95 1.87 8.65 -11.68
C LYS A 95 1.79 10.09 -11.15
N LEU A 96 1.43 11.06 -12.00
CA LEU A 96 1.30 12.47 -11.59
C LEU A 96 0.25 12.66 -10.49
N THR A 97 -0.87 11.95 -10.59
CA THR A 97 -1.94 11.97 -9.59
C THR A 97 -1.48 11.38 -8.26
N LEU A 98 -0.74 10.26 -8.30
CA LEU A 98 -0.15 9.63 -7.13
C LEU A 98 0.92 10.51 -6.49
N GLN A 99 1.77 11.16 -7.29
CA GLN A 99 2.80 12.07 -6.78
C GLN A 99 2.19 13.25 -6.02
N ARG A 100 1.16 13.90 -6.57
CA ARG A 100 0.46 15.01 -5.89
C ARG A 100 -0.22 14.58 -4.59
N PHE A 101 -0.75 13.36 -4.55
CA PHE A 101 -1.34 12.82 -3.33
C PHE A 101 -0.29 12.58 -2.24
N LEU A 102 0.88 12.04 -2.62
CA LEU A 102 1.99 11.78 -1.71
C LEU A 102 2.67 13.08 -1.24
N GLU A 103 2.79 14.10 -2.10
CA GLU A 103 3.35 15.42 -1.74
C GLU A 103 2.46 16.20 -0.75
N ASN A 104 1.15 15.99 -0.79
CA ASN A 104 0.20 16.63 0.13
C ASN A 104 0.05 15.88 1.47
N THR A 105 0.67 14.71 1.62
CA THR A 105 0.58 13.88 2.83
C THR A 105 1.89 14.03 3.61
N ASP A 106 1.88 14.85 4.66
CA ASP A 106 3.04 15.12 5.53
C ASP A 106 3.26 13.98 6.53
N ASP A 107 3.63 12.80 6.03
CA ASP A 107 3.92 11.61 6.82
C ASP A 107 5.30 11.05 6.42
N GLU A 108 6.16 10.79 7.40
CA GLU A 108 7.50 10.21 7.20
C GLU A 108 7.43 8.87 6.43
N ASN A 109 6.34 8.13 6.60
CA ASN A 109 6.08 6.86 5.90
C ASN A 109 5.81 7.03 4.39
N VAL A 110 5.48 8.25 3.93
CA VAL A 110 5.21 8.56 2.52
C VAL A 110 6.49 8.82 1.73
N ARG A 111 7.59 9.13 2.42
CA ARG A 111 8.87 9.50 1.79
C ARG A 111 9.47 8.40 0.91
N LEU A 112 9.33 7.13 1.33
CA LEU A 112 9.78 5.97 0.55
C LEU A 112 8.99 5.82 -0.76
N HIS A 113 7.66 5.95 -0.68
CA HIS A 113 6.78 5.88 -1.85
C HIS A 113 7.02 7.04 -2.81
N LEU A 114 7.30 8.24 -2.28
CA LEU A 114 7.63 9.42 -3.07
C LEU A 114 8.97 9.24 -3.82
N MET A 115 9.98 8.64 -3.16
CA MET A 115 11.25 8.29 -3.80
C MET A 115 11.07 7.24 -4.91
N MET A 116 10.24 6.22 -4.68
CA MET A 116 9.94 5.19 -5.69
C MET A 116 9.21 5.80 -6.91
N VAL A 117 8.22 6.67 -6.68
CA VAL A 117 7.50 7.38 -7.75
C VAL A 117 8.42 8.33 -8.51
N SER A 118 9.39 8.95 -7.84
CA SER A 118 10.43 9.77 -8.47
C SER A 118 11.30 8.94 -9.42
N GLN A 119 11.83 7.78 -8.98
CA GLN A 119 12.63 6.89 -9.83
C GLN A 119 11.84 6.32 -11.01
N LEU A 120 10.54 6.07 -10.84
CA LEU A 120 9.66 5.64 -11.93
C LEU A 120 9.60 6.68 -13.06
N SER A 121 9.79 7.97 -12.75
CA SER A 121 9.85 9.04 -13.75
C SER A 121 10.97 8.84 -14.76
N ASP A 122 12.17 8.52 -14.27
CA ASP A 122 13.35 8.36 -15.11
C ASP A 122 13.21 7.11 -15.99
N PHE A 123 12.66 6.03 -15.44
CA PHE A 123 12.37 4.82 -16.20
C PHE A 123 11.37 5.06 -17.33
N LEU A 124 10.26 5.76 -17.06
CA LEU A 124 9.27 6.12 -18.07
C LEU A 124 9.88 7.00 -19.18
N ARG A 125 10.74 7.95 -18.81
CA ARG A 125 11.43 8.84 -19.76
C ARG A 125 12.38 8.07 -20.69
N VAL A 126 13.14 7.13 -20.15
CA VAL A 126 14.01 6.26 -20.95
C VAL A 126 13.18 5.38 -21.88
N LYS A 127 12.08 4.80 -21.39
CA LYS A 127 11.20 3.97 -22.22
C LYS A 127 10.55 4.75 -23.37
N ASP A 128 10.13 5.99 -23.14
CA ASP A 128 9.60 6.86 -24.19
C ASP A 128 10.66 7.20 -25.25
N SER A 129 11.88 7.51 -24.81
CA SER A 129 13.01 7.75 -25.69
C SER A 129 13.30 6.53 -26.58
N VAL A 130 13.35 5.33 -26.01
CA VAL A 130 13.54 4.08 -26.76
C VAL A 130 12.42 3.85 -27.78
N ARG A 131 11.16 4.08 -27.41
CA ARG A 131 10.01 3.99 -28.32
C ARG A 131 10.12 4.99 -29.47
N SER A 132 10.49 6.23 -29.19
CA SER A 132 10.68 7.27 -30.20
C SER A 132 11.74 6.87 -31.22
N VAL A 133 12.92 6.45 -30.75
CA VAL A 133 14.02 5.98 -31.60
C VAL A 133 13.62 4.74 -32.41
N SER A 134 12.93 3.78 -31.80
CA SER A 134 12.44 2.59 -32.50
C SER A 134 11.46 2.94 -33.62
N THR A 135 10.59 3.92 -33.40
CA THR A 135 9.64 4.42 -34.40
C THR A 135 10.37 5.11 -35.56
N GLN A 136 11.36 5.96 -35.26
CA GLN A 136 12.19 6.61 -36.27
C GLN A 136 12.96 5.59 -37.12
N LEU A 137 13.56 4.58 -36.48
CA LEU A 137 14.26 3.50 -37.18
C LEU A 137 13.33 2.75 -38.14
N ARG A 138 12.08 2.49 -37.71
CA ARG A 138 11.09 1.80 -38.56
C ARG A 138 10.73 2.64 -39.79
N MET A 139 10.48 3.93 -39.62
CA MET A 139 10.19 4.85 -40.72
C MET A 139 11.36 4.92 -41.71
N VAL A 140 12.59 5.11 -41.22
CA VAL A 140 13.80 5.15 -42.07
C VAL A 140 14.00 3.82 -42.81
N LYS A 141 13.74 2.68 -42.17
CA LYS A 141 13.81 1.38 -42.82
C LYS A 141 12.77 1.23 -43.92
N GLU A 142 11.55 1.66 -43.69
CA GLU A 142 10.48 1.64 -44.70
C GLU A 142 10.81 2.55 -45.89
N ASP A 143 11.33 3.75 -45.64
CA ASP A 143 11.77 4.67 -46.69
C ASP A 143 12.96 4.11 -47.49
N LEU A 144 13.92 3.47 -46.81
CA LEU A 144 15.04 2.80 -47.48
C LEU A 144 14.55 1.66 -48.40
N ILE A 145 13.61 0.84 -47.92
CA ILE A 145 13.03 -0.24 -48.73
C ILE A 145 12.31 0.33 -49.96
N ARG A 146 11.50 1.37 -49.78
CA ARG A 146 10.82 2.06 -50.89
C ARG A 146 11.82 2.64 -51.89
N CYS A 147 12.91 3.22 -51.42
CA CYS A 147 13.95 3.79 -52.28
C CYS A 147 14.67 2.70 -53.09
N ILE A 148 15.03 1.59 -52.45
CA ILE A 148 15.63 0.43 -53.14
C ILE A 148 14.68 -0.14 -54.19
N GLU A 149 13.40 -0.30 -53.86
CA GLU A 149 12.40 -0.84 -54.77
C GLU A 149 12.15 0.11 -55.95
N SER A 150 12.05 1.42 -55.70
CA SER A 150 11.95 2.43 -56.75
C SER A 150 13.17 2.44 -57.68
N ASN A 151 14.38 2.30 -57.13
CA ASN A 151 15.61 2.30 -57.92
C ASN A 151 15.76 1.01 -58.74
N LYS A 152 15.36 -0.14 -58.17
CA LYS A 152 15.28 -1.41 -58.89
C LYS A 152 14.29 -1.34 -60.06
N ASN A 153 13.15 -0.70 -59.87
CA ASN A 153 12.16 -0.54 -60.94
C ASN A 153 12.67 0.43 -62.02
N ALA A 154 13.31 1.55 -61.65
CA ALA A 154 13.89 2.49 -62.61
C ALA A 154 14.97 1.86 -63.50
N SER A 155 15.86 1.05 -62.93
CA SER A 155 16.92 0.36 -63.68
C SER A 155 16.40 -0.75 -64.60
N LEU A 156 15.26 -1.38 -64.29
CA LEU A 156 14.57 -2.30 -65.20
C LEU A 156 13.94 -1.55 -66.39
N TYR A 157 13.35 -0.37 -66.15
CA TYR A 157 12.80 0.48 -67.22
C TYR A 157 13.87 1.02 -68.19
N ASP A 158 15.09 1.29 -67.71
CA ASP A 158 16.22 1.72 -68.55
C ASP A 158 16.81 0.57 -69.39
N THR A 159 16.64 -0.69 -68.97
CA THR A 159 17.13 -1.85 -69.73
C THR A 159 16.13 -2.40 -70.75
N GLU A 160 14.83 -2.08 -70.63
CA GLU A 160 13.81 -2.38 -71.66
C GLU A 160 13.70 -1.30 -72.77
N ASN A 161 14.22 -0.09 -72.55
CA ASN A 161 14.16 1.03 -73.50
C ASN A 161 15.47 1.29 -74.27
N GLN A 162 16.43 0.35 -74.22
CA GLN A 162 17.68 0.40 -74.97
C GLN A 162 17.77 -0.81 -75.92
#